data_AF-A0A7K8NH05-F1
#
_entry.id   AF-A0A7K8NH05-F1
#
_cell.length_a   1.000
_cell.length_b   1.000
_cell.length_c   1.000
_cell.angle_alpha   90.00
_cell.angle_beta   90.00
_cell.angle_gamma   90.00
#
_symmetry.space_group_name_H-M   'P 1'
#
loop_
_entity.id
_entity.type
_entity.pdbx_description
1 polymer ?
#
loop_
_entity_poly.entity_id
_entity_poly.type
_entity_poly.pdbx_seq_one_letter_code
_entity_poly.pdbx_strand_id
1 'polypeptide(L)'
;QLLPVVAEQLQWMPFVNPKLHMPVIKFIYWSIRQLDTGMQHAAMTSTMRRLGEEVFKGVASKGNLHSSPEQSNEGKSKSAAFFKSSFMPLRFLSTLIVLKTVTQADYLAQAFDSLCIDLKTDEGKSLFLEYQCVPVILSHLKISSRGLLSSALDGLLQMTMESGSLQPFLEACSNESFFRTCSVLLRTPKLDLQILEKLCVILQKLSRIKSNKKMFELFTLHLMIQELQRTTHPDHAFLCINLNSILFNLGLARNNSLASSLST
;
A
#
# COMPACT_ATOMS: atom_id res chain seq x y z
N GLN A 1 14.89 22.70 3.49
CA GLN A 1 14.97 23.36 4.80
C GLN A 1 13.61 23.60 5.49
N LEU A 2 12.46 23.48 4.79
CA LEU A 2 11.15 23.82 5.36
C LEU A 2 10.48 22.73 6.24
N LEU A 3 10.71 21.45 5.95
CA LEU A 3 10.04 20.35 6.69
C LEU A 3 10.33 20.31 8.21
N PRO A 4 11.55 20.59 8.71
CA PRO A 4 11.79 20.66 10.14
C PRO A 4 10.91 21.71 10.84
N VAL A 5 10.75 22.88 10.22
CA VAL A 5 9.88 23.94 10.73
C VAL A 5 8.42 23.47 10.72
N VAL A 6 7.98 22.82 9.65
CA VAL A 6 6.61 22.27 9.57
C VAL A 6 6.37 21.22 10.64
N ALA A 7 7.34 20.35 10.96
CA ALA A 7 7.23 19.40 12.07
C ALA A 7 7.04 20.10 13.42
N GLU A 8 7.74 21.21 13.67
CA GLU A 8 7.55 22.00 14.88
C GLU A 8 6.17 22.63 14.99
N GLN A 9 5.59 23.04 13.86
CA GLN A 9 4.27 23.66 13.82
C GLN A 9 3.12 22.65 13.80
N LEU A 10 3.35 21.43 13.32
CA LEU A 10 2.31 20.41 13.17
C LEU A 10 1.62 20.07 14.50
N GLN A 11 2.35 20.12 15.62
CA GLN A 11 1.78 19.92 16.95
C GLN A 11 0.78 21.00 17.38
N TRP A 12 0.75 22.15 16.71
CA TRP A 12 -0.19 23.23 17.03
C TRP A 12 -1.34 23.29 16.02
N MET A 13 -1.17 22.65 14.86
CA MET A 13 -2.12 22.69 13.77
C MET A 13 -3.55 22.29 14.16
N PRO A 14 -3.81 21.27 15.01
CA PRO A 14 -5.18 20.94 15.41
C PRO A 14 -5.94 22.07 16.13
N PHE A 15 -5.22 23.07 16.65
CA PHE A 15 -5.81 24.23 17.34
C PHE A 15 -5.92 25.47 16.46
N VAL A 16 -5.43 25.42 15.22
CA VAL A 16 -5.58 26.52 14.26
C VAL A 16 -6.86 26.35 13.44
N ASN A 17 -7.08 27.27 12.49
CA ASN A 17 -8.21 27.20 11.58
C ASN A 17 -8.27 25.83 10.84
N PRO A 18 -9.35 25.03 11.02
CA PRO A 18 -9.47 23.71 10.39
C PRO A 18 -9.38 23.72 8.86
N LYS A 19 -9.68 24.86 8.21
CA LYS A 19 -9.52 25.04 6.76
C LYS A 19 -8.07 24.90 6.30
N LEU A 20 -7.09 25.04 7.19
CA LEU A 20 -5.67 24.91 6.91
C LEU A 20 -5.14 23.48 7.04
N HIS A 21 -5.90 22.56 7.64
CA HIS A 21 -5.44 21.18 7.88
C HIS A 21 -5.11 20.45 6.58
N MET A 22 -6.05 20.47 5.61
CA MET A 22 -5.84 19.76 4.34
C MET A 22 -4.70 20.36 3.51
N PRO A 23 -4.59 21.69 3.32
CA PRO A 23 -3.42 22.29 2.63
C PRO A 23 -2.08 21.90 3.26
N VAL A 24 -1.97 21.90 4.60
CA VAL A 24 -0.72 21.55 5.29
C VAL A 24 -0.39 20.07 5.14
N ILE A 25 -1.35 19.17 5.32
CA ILE A 25 -1.14 17.73 5.13
C ILE A 25 -0.79 17.40 3.66
N LYS A 26 -1.45 18.06 2.69
CA LYS A 26 -1.07 17.99 1.27
C LYS A 26 0.38 18.42 1.04
N PHE A 27 0.76 19.57 1.60
CA PHE A 27 2.12 20.07 1.47
C PHE A 27 3.15 19.09 2.04
N ILE A 28 2.90 18.53 3.23
CA ILE A 28 3.79 17.55 3.87
C ILE A 28 3.94 16.31 2.99
N TYR A 29 2.84 15.73 2.52
CA TYR A 29 2.89 14.51 1.70
C TYR A 29 3.71 14.71 0.42
N TRP A 30 3.42 15.78 -0.34
CA TRP A 30 4.15 16.05 -1.58
C TRP A 30 5.62 16.37 -1.34
N SER A 31 5.93 17.07 -0.25
CA SER A 31 7.33 17.35 0.14
C SER A 31 8.09 16.06 0.46
N ILE A 32 7.49 15.13 1.22
CA ILE A 32 8.10 13.83 1.53
C ILE A 32 8.34 13.04 0.25
N ARG A 33 7.37 13.01 -0.68
CA ARG A 33 7.50 12.28 -1.94
C ARG A 33 8.64 12.77 -2.83
N GLN A 34 8.94 14.06 -2.82
CA GLN A 34 10.04 14.60 -3.61
C GLN A 34 11.43 14.32 -3.01
N LEU A 35 11.51 13.88 -1.75
CA LEU A 35 12.79 13.52 -1.13
C LEU A 35 13.29 12.13 -1.50
N ASP A 36 12.40 11.24 -1.97
CA ASP A 36 12.76 9.87 -2.38
C ASP A 36 13.73 9.84 -3.59
N THR A 37 13.85 10.95 -4.33
CA THR A 37 14.62 11.03 -5.57
C THR A 37 16.01 11.68 -5.39
N GLY A 38 16.43 12.01 -4.16
CA GLY A 38 17.68 12.75 -3.92
C GLY A 38 18.52 12.30 -2.72
N MET A 39 19.81 12.69 -2.72
CA MET A 39 20.79 12.45 -1.64
C MET A 39 20.36 13.02 -0.27
N GLN A 40 19.32 13.86 -0.22
CA GLN A 40 18.80 14.51 0.99
C GLN A 40 17.98 13.58 1.89
N HIS A 41 17.56 12.40 1.42
CA HIS A 41 16.73 11.47 2.18
C HIS A 41 17.39 11.02 3.49
N ALA A 42 18.69 10.69 3.45
CA ALA A 42 19.43 10.23 4.63
C ALA A 42 19.51 11.32 5.73
N ALA A 43 19.74 12.58 5.32
CA ALA A 43 19.81 13.71 6.24
C ALA A 43 18.46 14.05 6.90
N MET A 44 17.34 13.72 6.25
CA MET A 44 15.99 14.08 6.70
C MET A 44 15.20 12.94 7.35
N THR A 45 15.80 11.76 7.53
CA THR A 45 15.11 10.57 8.07
C THR A 45 14.49 10.82 9.44
N SER A 46 15.20 11.50 10.35
CA SER A 46 14.67 11.84 11.68
C SER A 46 13.47 12.78 11.61
N THR A 47 13.54 13.81 10.76
CA THR A 47 12.44 14.77 10.53
C THR A 47 11.21 14.08 9.95
N MET A 48 11.39 13.21 8.96
CA MET A 48 10.30 12.44 8.35
C MET A 48 9.61 11.55 9.39
N ARG A 49 10.38 10.77 10.14
CA ARG A 49 9.84 9.92 11.21
C ARG A 49 9.04 10.75 12.23
N ARG A 50 9.57 11.89 12.66
CA ARG A 50 8.88 12.79 13.59
C ARG A 50 7.56 13.30 13.01
N LEU A 51 7.53 13.74 11.75
CA LEU A 51 6.30 14.14 11.07
C LEU A 51 5.26 13.02 11.07
N GLY A 52 5.66 11.80 10.70
CA GLY A 52 4.77 10.63 10.73
C GLY A 52 4.21 10.35 12.12
N GLU A 53 5.05 10.40 13.15
CA GLU A 53 4.64 10.19 14.52
C GLU A 53 3.67 11.26 15.04
N GLU A 54 3.88 12.53 14.67
CA GLU A 54 3.00 13.64 15.02
C GLU A 54 1.65 13.56 14.29
N VAL A 55 1.66 13.23 12.99
CA VAL A 55 0.43 12.97 12.22
C VAL A 55 -0.38 11.83 12.84
N PHE A 56 0.30 10.75 13.25
CA PHE A 56 -0.34 9.55 13.78
C PHE A 56 -0.87 9.72 15.21
N LYS A 57 0.00 10.12 16.15
CA LYS A 57 -0.36 10.23 17.57
C LYS A 57 -1.24 11.44 17.85
N GLY A 58 -1.13 12.47 17.02
CA GLY A 58 -1.71 13.77 17.29
C GLY A 58 -1.14 14.44 18.52
N VAL A 59 -1.86 15.46 18.98
CA VAL A 59 -1.37 16.38 20.00
C VAL A 59 -1.96 15.99 21.35
N ALA A 60 -1.13 15.98 22.39
CA ALA A 60 -1.63 15.90 23.75
C ALA A 60 -2.49 17.13 24.03
N SER A 61 -3.76 16.92 24.40
CA SER A 61 -4.55 17.99 24.99
C SER A 61 -3.77 18.51 26.19
N LYS A 62 -3.17 19.70 26.08
CA LYS A 62 -2.71 20.41 27.25
C LYS A 62 -3.98 20.80 27.97
N GLY A 63 -4.29 20.09 29.05
CA GLY A 63 -5.36 20.48 29.96
C GLY A 63 -5.26 21.97 30.23
N ASN A 64 -6.40 22.65 30.21
CA ASN A 64 -6.49 24.08 30.54
C ASN A 64 -5.57 24.40 31.71
N LEU A 65 -4.74 25.45 31.56
CA LEU A 65 -3.90 26.00 32.63
C LEU A 65 -4.73 26.70 33.75
N HIS A 66 -6.02 26.38 33.86
CA HIS A 66 -6.95 26.96 34.81
C HIS A 66 -7.92 25.89 35.34
N SER A 67 -7.41 24.86 36.01
CA SER A 67 -8.26 24.00 36.84
C SER A 67 -7.49 23.51 38.06
N SER A 68 -8.13 23.68 39.22
CA SER A 68 -7.67 23.42 40.58
C SER A 68 -7.04 22.02 40.76
N PRO A 69 -6.08 21.85 41.69
CA PRO A 69 -5.28 20.64 41.79
C PRO A 69 -5.93 19.59 42.69
N GLU A 70 -7.14 19.12 42.38
CA GLU A 70 -7.68 17.93 43.05
C GLU A 70 -8.47 17.07 42.04
N GLN A 71 -8.14 15.77 42.01
CA GLN A 71 -8.82 14.66 41.31
C GLN A 71 -8.23 14.17 39.97
N SER A 72 -7.32 13.20 40.12
CA SER A 72 -7.32 11.87 39.49
C SER A 72 -7.31 11.72 37.95
N ASN A 73 -6.13 11.32 37.43
CA ASN A 73 -5.88 10.13 36.59
C ASN A 73 -6.74 9.83 35.34
N GLU A 74 -7.30 10.82 34.65
CA GLU A 74 -7.72 10.62 33.27
C GLU A 74 -6.54 10.82 32.32
N GLY A 75 -6.09 9.71 31.72
CA GLY A 75 -4.96 9.68 30.78
C GLY A 75 -5.12 10.73 29.70
N LYS A 76 -4.09 11.58 29.54
CA LYS A 76 -4.02 12.64 28.51
C LYS A 76 -4.43 12.08 27.15
N SER A 77 -5.70 12.28 26.79
CA SER A 77 -6.25 11.90 25.50
C SER A 77 -5.54 12.73 24.43
N LYS A 78 -4.60 12.11 23.70
CA LYS A 78 -4.01 12.74 22.53
C LYS A 78 -5.05 12.72 21.42
N SER A 79 -5.42 13.89 20.92
CA SER A 79 -6.33 14.00 19.78
C SER A 79 -5.55 13.79 18.49
N ALA A 80 -5.68 12.61 17.89
CA ALA A 80 -5.15 12.27 16.57
C ALA A 80 -5.95 12.94 15.44
N ALA A 81 -6.03 14.27 15.46
CA ALA A 81 -6.91 15.09 14.62
C ALA A 81 -6.74 14.87 13.11
N PHE A 82 -5.58 14.38 12.67
CA PHE A 82 -5.27 14.07 11.27
C PHE A 82 -5.55 12.61 10.94
N PHE A 83 -4.82 11.68 11.57
CA PHE A 83 -4.94 10.25 11.29
C PHE A 83 -6.32 9.65 11.65
N LYS A 84 -6.99 10.16 12.69
CA LYS A 84 -8.35 9.74 13.08
C LYS A 84 -9.43 10.72 12.64
N SER A 85 -9.16 11.57 11.65
CA SER A 85 -10.15 12.53 11.15
C SER A 85 -11.39 11.82 10.61
N SER A 86 -12.57 12.40 10.85
CA SER A 86 -13.82 11.98 10.19
C SER A 86 -13.86 12.42 8.73
N PHE A 87 -13.06 13.40 8.33
CA PHE A 87 -12.93 13.84 6.94
C PHE A 87 -11.97 12.91 6.18
N MET A 88 -12.53 12.03 5.35
CA MET A 88 -11.80 10.94 4.67
C MET A 88 -10.57 11.43 3.90
N PRO A 89 -10.61 12.48 3.05
CA PRO A 89 -9.42 12.93 2.33
C PRO A 89 -8.23 13.30 3.24
N LEU A 90 -8.52 13.92 4.39
CA LEU A 90 -7.49 14.27 5.37
C LEU A 90 -6.93 13.05 6.07
N ARG A 91 -7.80 12.12 6.51
CA ARG A 91 -7.39 10.84 7.09
C ARG A 91 -6.55 10.02 6.10
N PHE A 92 -7.01 9.89 4.86
CA PHE A 92 -6.35 9.13 3.81
C PHE A 92 -4.92 9.63 3.57
N LEU A 93 -4.75 10.95 3.40
CA LEU A 93 -3.43 11.51 3.15
C LEU A 93 -2.50 11.43 4.38
N SER A 94 -3.08 11.54 5.57
CA SER A 94 -2.38 11.31 6.84
C SER A 94 -1.86 9.87 6.93
N THR A 95 -2.70 8.90 6.56
CA THR A 95 -2.33 7.48 6.47
C THR A 95 -1.14 7.27 5.53
N LEU A 96 -1.13 7.90 4.35
CA LEU A 96 0.00 7.81 3.42
C LEU A 96 1.29 8.41 3.99
N ILE A 97 1.20 9.53 4.71
CA ILE A 97 2.37 10.13 5.39
C ILE A 97 2.94 9.13 6.39
N VAL A 98 2.09 8.51 7.22
CA VAL A 98 2.51 7.50 8.20
C VAL A 98 3.21 6.33 7.51
N LEU A 99 2.60 5.77 6.46
CA LEU A 99 3.20 4.69 5.67
C LEU A 99 4.55 5.08 5.05
N LYS A 100 4.73 6.34 4.63
CA LYS A 100 6.00 6.78 4.03
C LYS A 100 7.10 7.05 5.04
N THR A 101 6.78 7.32 6.30
CA THR A 101 7.73 7.97 7.22
C THR A 101 8.03 7.17 8.48
N VAL A 102 7.14 6.27 8.88
CA VAL A 102 7.27 5.51 10.13
C VAL A 102 7.68 4.07 9.84
N THR A 103 8.44 3.46 10.76
CA THR A 103 8.90 2.06 10.68
C THR A 103 8.31 1.16 11.77
N GLN A 104 7.64 1.75 12.76
CA GLN A 104 7.01 1.04 13.88
C GLN A 104 5.85 0.17 13.37
N ALA A 105 5.92 -1.13 13.63
CA ALA A 105 5.01 -2.12 13.03
C ALA A 105 3.55 -1.92 13.44
N ASP A 106 3.29 -1.49 14.68
CA ASP A 106 1.96 -1.20 15.21
C ASP A 106 1.33 0.03 14.55
N TYR A 107 2.13 1.03 14.17
CA TYR A 107 1.63 2.22 13.45
C TYR A 107 1.35 1.87 12.00
N LEU A 108 2.24 1.10 11.37
CA LEU A 108 2.06 0.63 10.00
C LEU A 108 0.83 -0.28 9.88
N ALA A 109 0.60 -1.17 10.83
CA ALA A 109 -0.59 -2.03 10.85
C ALA A 109 -1.88 -1.19 10.89
N GLN A 110 -1.97 -0.24 11.83
CA GLN A 110 -3.12 0.66 11.92
C GLN A 110 -3.30 1.54 10.67
N ALA A 111 -2.20 1.98 10.06
CA ALA A 111 -2.24 2.74 8.82
C ALA A 111 -2.78 1.89 7.66
N PHE A 112 -2.36 0.63 7.52
CA PHE A 112 -2.91 -0.27 6.51
C PHE A 112 -4.39 -0.61 6.77
N ASP A 113 -4.79 -0.79 8.03
CA ASP A 113 -6.20 -1.01 8.38
C ASP A 113 -7.06 0.19 7.99
N SER A 114 -6.62 1.41 8.33
CA SER A 114 -7.29 2.65 7.91
C SER A 114 -7.37 2.77 6.39
N LEU A 115 -6.28 2.46 5.68
CA LEU A 115 -6.26 2.49 4.22
C LEU A 115 -7.26 1.49 3.62
N CYS A 116 -7.26 0.25 4.10
CA CYS A 116 -8.16 -0.79 3.61
C CYS A 116 -9.64 -0.44 3.84
N ILE A 117 -9.97 0.24 4.94
CA ILE A 117 -11.32 0.76 5.18
C ILE A 117 -11.69 1.80 4.13
N ASP A 118 -10.82 2.78 3.88
CA ASP A 118 -11.10 3.86 2.94
C ASP A 118 -11.18 3.35 1.49
N LEU A 119 -10.37 2.38 1.10
CA LEU A 119 -10.37 1.80 -0.26
C LEU A 119 -11.61 0.97 -0.61
N LYS A 120 -12.51 0.73 0.34
CA LYS A 120 -13.83 0.15 0.07
C LYS A 120 -14.77 1.12 -0.64
N THR A 121 -14.48 2.43 -0.61
CA THR A 121 -15.30 3.46 -1.26
C THR A 121 -14.68 3.91 -2.58
N ASP A 122 -15.50 4.39 -3.52
CA ASP A 122 -15.00 4.93 -4.79
C ASP A 122 -14.22 6.24 -4.59
N GLU A 123 -14.57 7.04 -3.57
CA GLU A 123 -13.79 8.21 -3.17
C GLU A 123 -12.38 7.79 -2.74
N GLY A 124 -12.25 6.80 -1.85
CA GLY A 124 -10.94 6.30 -1.40
C GLY A 124 -10.09 5.75 -2.54
N LYS A 125 -10.69 5.03 -3.49
CA LYS A 125 -10.00 4.57 -4.71
C LYS A 125 -9.56 5.73 -5.60
N SER A 126 -10.37 6.78 -5.70
CA SER A 126 -10.01 7.99 -6.45
C SER A 126 -8.83 8.70 -5.80
N LEU A 127 -8.81 8.84 -4.46
CA LEU A 127 -7.68 9.40 -3.71
C LEU A 127 -6.43 8.53 -3.85
N PHE A 128 -6.58 7.19 -3.91
CA PHE A 128 -5.47 6.27 -4.13
C PHE A 128 -4.70 6.61 -5.42
N LEU A 129 -5.45 6.90 -6.48
CA LEU A 129 -4.91 7.28 -7.78
C LEU A 129 -4.38 8.72 -7.78
N GLU A 130 -5.14 9.68 -7.23
CA GLU A 130 -4.75 11.10 -7.12
C GLU A 130 -3.39 11.26 -6.45
N TYR A 131 -3.18 10.56 -5.33
CA TYR A 131 -1.93 10.64 -4.57
C TYR A 131 -0.86 9.63 -5.00
N GLN A 132 -1.13 8.84 -6.06
CA GLN A 132 -0.23 7.81 -6.60
C GLN A 132 0.28 6.87 -5.50
N CYS A 133 -0.62 6.12 -4.89
CA CYS A 133 -0.28 5.30 -3.72
C CYS A 133 0.56 4.06 -4.06
N VAL A 134 0.58 3.58 -5.31
CA VAL A 134 1.28 2.34 -5.69
C VAL A 134 2.75 2.30 -5.18
N PRO A 135 3.61 3.29 -5.44
CA PRO A 135 4.98 3.29 -4.92
C PRO A 135 5.07 3.28 -3.39
N VAL A 136 4.10 3.89 -2.70
CA VAL A 136 4.03 3.88 -1.23
C VAL A 136 3.79 2.45 -0.75
N ILE A 137 2.82 1.75 -1.33
CA ILE A 137 2.50 0.37 -0.94
C ILE A 137 3.64 -0.60 -1.31
N LEU A 138 4.25 -0.43 -2.49
CA LEU A 138 5.39 -1.26 -2.92
C LEU A 138 6.56 -1.21 -1.94
N SER A 139 6.78 -0.06 -1.27
CA SER A 139 7.86 0.08 -0.27
C SER A 139 7.70 -0.82 0.96
N HIS A 140 6.49 -1.38 1.16
CA HIS A 140 6.10 -2.29 2.23
C HIS A 140 5.88 -3.73 1.79
N LEU A 141 6.00 -4.02 0.48
CA LEU A 141 5.97 -5.39 -0.04
C LEU A 141 7.30 -6.12 0.23
N LYS A 142 7.63 -6.28 1.50
CA LYS A 142 8.87 -6.90 2.01
C LYS A 142 8.54 -8.08 2.90
N ILE A 143 9.38 -9.13 2.83
CA ILE A 143 9.18 -10.40 3.55
C ILE A 143 9.42 -10.25 5.06
N SER A 144 10.13 -9.19 5.48
CA SER A 144 10.52 -8.94 6.87
C SER A 144 9.35 -8.88 7.85
N SER A 145 8.12 -8.63 7.39
CA SER A 145 6.90 -8.71 8.20
C SER A 145 5.76 -9.31 7.39
N ARG A 146 5.43 -10.58 7.68
CA ARG A 146 4.32 -11.30 7.02
C ARG A 146 2.98 -10.58 7.19
N GLY A 147 2.70 -10.07 8.39
CA GLY A 147 1.46 -9.35 8.68
C GLY A 147 1.33 -8.08 7.84
N LEU A 148 2.36 -7.23 7.84
CA LEU A 148 2.35 -5.99 7.05
C LEU A 148 2.33 -6.26 5.54
N LEU A 149 3.04 -7.29 5.08
CA LEU A 149 3.00 -7.73 3.68
C LEU A 149 1.58 -8.13 3.27
N SER A 150 0.88 -8.90 4.11
CA SER A 150 -0.53 -9.25 3.88
C SER A 150 -1.41 -8.00 3.81
N SER A 151 -1.31 -7.09 4.78
CA SER A 151 -2.13 -5.87 4.82
C SER A 151 -1.87 -4.93 3.63
N ALA A 152 -0.62 -4.84 3.17
CA ALA A 152 -0.26 -4.09 1.96
C ALA A 152 -0.91 -4.68 0.71
N LEU A 153 -0.90 -6.01 0.57
CA LEU A 153 -1.58 -6.70 -0.53
C LEU A 153 -3.10 -6.55 -0.45
N ASP A 154 -3.68 -6.55 0.75
CA ASP A 154 -5.12 -6.31 0.94
C ASP A 154 -5.54 -4.94 0.41
N GLY A 155 -4.73 -3.90 0.64
CA GLY A 155 -4.94 -2.57 0.06
C GLY A 155 -4.91 -2.58 -1.48
N LEU A 156 -3.92 -3.26 -2.09
CA LEU A 156 -3.87 -3.41 -3.55
C LEU A 156 -5.06 -4.20 -4.10
N LEU A 157 -5.52 -5.23 -3.38
CA LEU A 157 -6.67 -6.02 -3.80
C LEU A 157 -7.98 -5.22 -3.77
N GLN A 158 -8.17 -4.28 -2.84
CA GLN A 158 -9.33 -3.39 -2.87
C GLN A 158 -9.41 -2.59 -4.18
N MET A 159 -8.26 -2.23 -4.77
CA MET A 159 -8.19 -1.55 -6.07
C MET A 159 -8.47 -2.48 -7.26
N THR A 160 -8.44 -3.80 -7.08
CA THR A 160 -8.78 -4.78 -8.12
C THR A 160 -10.28 -5.07 -8.25
N MET A 161 -11.09 -4.54 -7.32
CA MET A 161 -12.54 -4.66 -7.35
C MET A 161 -13.13 -3.88 -8.52
N GLU A 162 -14.15 -4.45 -9.17
CA GLU A 162 -14.91 -3.83 -10.27
C GLU A 162 -15.35 -2.40 -9.88
N SER A 163 -14.81 -1.39 -10.56
CA SER A 163 -15.09 0.03 -10.36
C SER A 163 -14.42 0.86 -11.45
N GLY A 164 -14.81 2.15 -11.58
CA GLY A 164 -14.17 3.07 -12.52
C GLY A 164 -12.66 3.31 -12.27
N SER A 165 -12.16 2.94 -11.09
CA SER A 165 -10.74 3.07 -10.71
C SER A 165 -9.87 1.87 -11.11
N LEU A 166 -10.46 0.73 -11.52
CA LEU A 166 -9.72 -0.49 -11.80
C LEU A 166 -8.70 -0.31 -12.93
N GLN A 167 -9.14 0.24 -14.07
CA GLN A 167 -8.26 0.38 -15.23
C GLN A 167 -7.10 1.38 -14.96
N PRO A 168 -7.34 2.59 -14.42
CA PRO A 168 -6.26 3.48 -14.01
C PRO A 168 -5.30 2.86 -12.97
N PHE A 169 -5.82 2.02 -12.07
CA PHE A 169 -4.97 1.31 -11.11
C PHE A 169 -4.05 0.29 -11.78
N LEU A 170 -4.57 -0.50 -12.73
CA LEU A 170 -3.75 -1.46 -13.47
C LEU A 170 -2.69 -0.75 -14.32
N GLU A 171 -3.02 0.41 -14.89
CA GLU A 171 -2.06 1.28 -15.58
C GLU A 171 -0.97 1.79 -14.62
N ALA A 172 -1.35 2.24 -13.43
CA ALA A 172 -0.40 2.66 -12.39
C ALA A 172 0.52 1.51 -11.93
N CYS A 173 0.06 0.26 -11.98
CA CYS A 173 0.87 -0.93 -11.70
C CYS A 173 1.71 -1.40 -12.90
N SER A 174 1.47 -0.91 -14.11
CA SER A 174 2.10 -1.37 -15.36
C SER A 174 3.49 -0.75 -15.58
N ASN A 175 4.39 -0.93 -14.61
CA ASN A 175 5.75 -0.37 -14.64
C ASN A 175 6.79 -1.32 -14.04
N GLU A 176 8.08 -1.05 -14.30
CA GLU A 176 9.17 -1.91 -13.84
C GLU A 176 9.23 -2.10 -12.32
N SER A 177 8.98 -1.05 -11.53
CA SER A 177 9.09 -1.13 -10.08
C SER A 177 8.10 -2.15 -9.50
N PHE A 178 6.87 -2.16 -10.02
CA PHE A 178 5.85 -3.11 -9.60
C PHE A 178 6.26 -4.55 -9.93
N PHE A 179 6.59 -4.81 -11.20
CA PHE A 179 6.93 -6.15 -11.67
C PHE A 179 8.22 -6.70 -11.04
N ARG A 180 9.22 -5.84 -10.83
CA ARG A 180 10.43 -6.17 -10.07
C ARG A 180 10.09 -6.60 -8.64
N THR A 181 9.20 -5.88 -7.97
CA THR A 181 8.77 -6.20 -6.61
C THR A 181 8.04 -7.55 -6.55
N CYS A 182 7.12 -7.81 -7.47
CA CYS A 182 6.46 -9.12 -7.58
C CYS A 182 7.46 -10.25 -7.83
N SER A 183 8.44 -10.00 -8.70
CA SER A 183 9.49 -10.97 -9.04
C SER A 183 10.38 -11.30 -7.84
N VAL A 184 10.72 -10.30 -7.01
CA VAL A 184 11.43 -10.53 -5.74
C VAL A 184 10.57 -11.36 -4.78
N LEU A 185 9.29 -11.02 -4.61
CA LEU A 185 8.39 -11.76 -3.73
C LEU A 185 8.25 -13.22 -4.15
N LEU A 186 7.99 -13.50 -5.43
CA LEU A 186 7.82 -14.87 -5.92
C LEU A 186 9.11 -15.71 -5.84
N ARG A 187 10.30 -15.10 -5.77
CA ARG A 187 11.57 -15.83 -5.55
C ARG A 187 11.76 -16.25 -4.10
N THR A 188 10.92 -15.76 -3.19
CA THR A 188 11.04 -16.07 -1.76
C THR A 188 10.72 -17.54 -1.53
N PRO A 189 11.66 -18.33 -1.00
CA PRO A 189 11.39 -19.72 -0.67
C PRO A 189 10.32 -19.80 0.41
N LYS A 190 9.35 -20.71 0.25
CA LYS A 190 8.24 -20.93 1.19
C LYS A 190 7.40 -19.67 1.45
N LEU A 191 7.18 -18.84 0.42
CA LEU A 191 6.21 -17.76 0.51
C LEU A 191 4.85 -18.33 0.95
N ASP A 192 4.24 -17.67 1.93
CA ASP A 192 2.96 -18.09 2.47
C ASP A 192 1.89 -18.20 1.38
N LEU A 193 1.08 -19.26 1.42
CA LEU A 193 0.11 -19.57 0.38
C LEU A 193 -0.90 -18.43 0.19
N GLN A 194 -1.41 -17.85 1.28
CA GLN A 194 -2.38 -16.75 1.18
C GLN A 194 -1.76 -15.51 0.54
N ILE A 195 -0.50 -15.21 0.84
CA ILE A 195 0.24 -14.09 0.23
C ILE A 195 0.44 -14.34 -1.26
N LEU A 196 0.81 -15.57 -1.63
CA LEU A 196 0.96 -15.98 -3.02
C LEU A 196 -0.35 -15.85 -3.80
N GLU A 197 -1.47 -16.31 -3.23
CA GLU A 197 -2.80 -16.18 -3.83
C GLU A 197 -3.17 -14.71 -4.09
N LYS A 198 -3.01 -13.84 -3.08
CA LYS A 198 -3.28 -12.39 -3.21
C LYS A 198 -2.44 -11.76 -4.32
N LEU A 199 -1.16 -12.11 -4.40
CA LEU A 199 -0.27 -11.61 -5.44
C LEU A 199 -0.67 -12.12 -6.83
N CYS A 200 -1.05 -13.40 -6.95
CA CYS A 200 -1.50 -14.01 -8.20
C CYS A 200 -2.79 -13.40 -8.72
N VAL A 201 -3.73 -12.95 -7.88
CA VAL A 201 -4.94 -12.23 -8.31
C VAL A 201 -4.56 -10.93 -9.04
N ILE A 202 -3.63 -10.15 -8.50
CA ILE A 202 -3.20 -8.89 -9.11
C ILE A 202 -2.45 -9.17 -10.43
N LEU A 203 -1.53 -10.14 -10.43
CA LEU A 203 -0.80 -10.57 -11.63
C LEU A 203 -1.74 -11.12 -12.71
N GLN A 204 -2.81 -11.83 -12.33
CA GLN A 204 -3.84 -12.30 -13.25
C GLN A 204 -4.50 -11.14 -13.99
N LYS A 205 -4.89 -10.06 -13.28
CA LYS A 205 -5.46 -8.87 -13.93
C LYS A 205 -4.43 -8.20 -14.86
N LEU A 206 -3.19 -8.03 -14.40
CA LEU A 206 -2.12 -7.42 -15.20
C LEU A 206 -1.75 -8.23 -16.44
N SER A 207 -1.85 -9.57 -16.39
CA SER A 207 -1.53 -10.45 -17.52
C SER A 207 -2.47 -10.27 -18.72
N ARG A 208 -3.68 -9.73 -18.51
CA ARG A 208 -4.65 -9.42 -19.58
C ARG A 208 -4.23 -8.23 -20.43
N ILE A 209 -3.36 -7.36 -19.92
CA ILE A 209 -2.89 -6.16 -20.61
C ILE A 209 -1.76 -6.56 -21.56
N LYS A 210 -2.00 -6.43 -22.88
CA LYS A 210 -1.06 -6.87 -23.92
C LYS A 210 0.32 -6.23 -23.80
N SER A 211 0.41 -4.95 -23.46
CA SER A 211 1.68 -4.24 -23.29
C SER A 211 2.52 -4.77 -22.11
N ASN A 212 1.88 -5.39 -21.11
CA ASN A 212 2.57 -5.92 -19.93
C ASN A 212 3.30 -7.25 -20.18
N LYS A 213 3.05 -7.94 -21.31
CA LYS A 213 3.74 -9.20 -21.62
C LYS A 213 5.27 -9.06 -21.54
N LYS A 214 5.80 -7.96 -22.07
CA LYS A 214 7.23 -7.63 -21.99
C LYS A 214 7.75 -7.51 -20.56
N MET A 215 6.93 -7.02 -19.62
CA MET A 215 7.31 -6.93 -18.21
C MET A 215 7.30 -8.31 -17.54
N PHE A 216 6.34 -9.20 -17.88
CA PHE A 216 6.36 -10.59 -17.42
C PHE A 216 7.60 -11.35 -17.91
N GLU A 217 8.07 -11.04 -19.12
CA GLU A 217 9.29 -11.58 -19.70
C GLU A 217 10.54 -11.01 -19.03
N LEU A 218 10.67 -9.68 -19.00
CA LEU A 218 11.82 -8.96 -18.45
C LEU A 218 12.13 -9.37 -17.00
N PHE A 219 11.11 -9.59 -16.19
CA PHE A 219 11.25 -9.99 -14.79
C PHE A 219 11.10 -11.50 -14.53
N THR A 220 11.13 -12.30 -15.60
CA THR A 220 11.05 -13.78 -15.61
C THR A 220 9.84 -14.34 -14.84
N LEU A 221 8.78 -13.55 -14.68
CA LEU A 221 7.60 -13.93 -13.91
C LEU A 221 6.86 -15.10 -14.55
N HIS A 222 6.81 -15.13 -15.87
CA HIS A 222 6.18 -16.23 -16.62
C HIS A 222 6.79 -17.60 -16.27
N LEU A 223 8.12 -17.73 -16.22
CA LEU A 223 8.80 -18.97 -15.82
C LEU A 223 8.49 -19.36 -14.38
N MET A 224 8.50 -18.37 -13.48
CA MET A 224 8.21 -18.60 -12.06
C MET A 224 6.76 -19.08 -11.87
N ILE A 225 5.81 -18.51 -12.61
CA ILE A 225 4.41 -18.90 -12.60
C ILE A 225 4.22 -20.30 -13.20
N GLN A 226 4.94 -20.65 -14.26
CA GLN A 226 4.94 -22.02 -14.81
C GLN A 226 5.44 -23.04 -13.79
N GLU A 227 6.53 -22.74 -13.09
CA GLU A 227 7.05 -23.64 -12.06
C GLU A 227 6.08 -23.76 -10.88
N LEU A 228 5.51 -22.65 -10.41
CA LEU A 228 4.47 -22.66 -9.39
C LEU A 228 3.27 -23.51 -9.81
N GLN A 229 2.82 -23.40 -11.06
CA GLN A 229 1.70 -24.20 -11.59
C GLN A 229 2.02 -25.69 -11.57
N ARG A 230 3.27 -26.07 -11.85
CA ARG A 230 3.74 -27.46 -11.84
C ARG A 230 3.84 -28.04 -10.43
N THR A 231 4.20 -27.23 -9.45
CA THR A 231 4.47 -27.69 -8.06
C THR A 231 3.32 -27.48 -7.08
N THR A 232 2.31 -26.68 -7.43
CA THR A 232 1.16 -26.40 -6.55
C THR A 232 0.27 -27.64 -6.40
N HIS A 233 -0.12 -27.95 -5.16
CA HIS A 233 -1.03 -29.06 -4.89
C HIS A 233 -2.42 -28.80 -5.50
N PRO A 234 -3.08 -29.79 -6.14
CA PRO A 234 -4.39 -29.61 -6.78
C PRO A 234 -5.49 -29.05 -5.86
N ASP A 235 -5.44 -29.37 -4.56
CA ASP A 235 -6.40 -28.87 -3.55
C ASP A 235 -6.38 -27.35 -3.38
N HIS A 236 -5.30 -26.67 -3.81
CA HIS A 236 -5.24 -25.21 -3.86
C HIS A 236 -5.90 -24.67 -5.12
N ALA A 237 -7.17 -25.04 -5.33
CA ALA A 237 -7.93 -24.76 -6.56
C ALA A 237 -7.93 -23.27 -6.94
N PHE A 238 -8.07 -22.38 -5.95
CA PHE A 238 -8.05 -20.93 -6.19
C PHE A 238 -6.72 -20.45 -6.78
N LEU A 239 -5.59 -20.86 -6.20
CA LEU A 239 -4.28 -20.57 -6.73
C LEU A 239 -4.09 -21.16 -8.14
N CYS A 240 -4.45 -22.43 -8.33
CA CYS A 240 -4.36 -23.11 -9.63
C CYS A 240 -5.13 -22.36 -10.73
N ILE A 241 -6.35 -21.89 -10.44
CA ILE A 241 -7.18 -21.11 -11.39
C ILE A 241 -6.46 -19.81 -11.79
N ASN A 242 -5.89 -19.10 -10.83
CA ASN A 242 -5.16 -17.85 -11.09
C ASN A 242 -3.90 -18.09 -11.93
N LEU A 243 -3.09 -19.11 -11.58
CA LEU A 243 -1.88 -19.46 -12.32
C LEU A 243 -2.20 -19.84 -13.77
N ASN A 244 -3.18 -20.72 -13.97
CA ASN A 244 -3.61 -21.14 -15.31
C ASN A 244 -4.12 -19.95 -16.14
N SER A 245 -4.89 -19.05 -15.51
CA SER A 245 -5.37 -17.83 -16.16
C SER A 245 -4.24 -16.91 -16.60
N ILE A 246 -3.22 -16.73 -15.76
CA ILE A 246 -2.04 -15.92 -16.14
C ILE A 246 -1.35 -16.54 -17.35
N LEU A 247 -1.05 -17.84 -17.30
CA LEU A 247 -0.38 -18.54 -18.39
C LEU A 247 -1.20 -18.48 -19.69
N PHE A 248 -2.51 -18.63 -19.60
CA PHE A 248 -3.41 -18.48 -20.74
C PHE A 248 -3.33 -17.08 -21.36
N ASN A 249 -3.44 -16.01 -20.56
CA ASN A 249 -3.38 -14.63 -21.06
C ASN A 249 -2.01 -14.30 -21.69
N LEU A 250 -0.94 -14.89 -21.17
CA LEU A 250 0.40 -14.75 -21.73
C LEU A 250 0.57 -15.53 -23.04
N GLY A 251 -0.29 -16.51 -23.34
CA GLY A 251 -0.16 -17.40 -24.50
C GLY A 251 0.75 -18.60 -24.25
N LEU A 252 0.94 -18.96 -22.98
CA LEU A 252 1.84 -20.01 -22.49
C LEU A 252 1.10 -21.23 -21.91
N ALA A 253 -0.24 -21.20 -21.89
CA ALA A 253 -1.01 -22.38 -21.57
C ALA A 253 -0.75 -23.46 -22.63
N ARG A 254 -0.41 -24.68 -22.19
CA ARG A 254 -0.43 -25.82 -23.10
C ARG A 254 -1.88 -26.00 -23.57
N ASN A 255 -2.11 -26.00 -24.88
CA ASN A 255 -3.35 -26.47 -25.47
C ASN A 255 -3.49 -27.97 -25.17
N ASN A 256 -3.95 -28.33 -23.97
CA ASN A 256 -4.35 -29.70 -23.65
C ASN A 256 -5.79 -29.95 -24.12
N SER A 257 -6.09 -29.66 -25.38
CA SER A 257 -7.37 -30.01 -25.99
C SER A 257 -7.15 -30.50 -27.43
N LEU A 258 -7.36 -31.81 -27.59
CA LEU A 258 -7.63 -32.57 -28.83
C LEU A 258 -6.43 -33.02 -29.69
N ALA A 259 -5.58 -33.87 -29.13
CA ALA A 259 -4.77 -34.82 -29.91
C ALA A 259 -4.75 -36.24 -29.29
N SER A 260 -5.85 -36.63 -28.62
CA SER A 260 -6.00 -37.97 -28.02
C SER A 260 -7.42 -38.51 -28.20
N SER A 261 -7.84 -38.68 -29.46
CA SER A 261 -8.89 -39.64 -29.87
C SER A 261 -8.99 -39.71 -31.39
N LEU A 262 -7.93 -40.15 -32.06
CA LEU A 262 -7.94 -40.60 -33.46
C LEU A 262 -6.82 -41.65 -33.60
N SER A 263 -6.99 -42.76 -32.89
CA SER A 263 -6.18 -43.97 -33.08
C SER A 263 -6.89 -45.16 -32.41
N THR A 264 -7.93 -45.65 -33.09
CA THR A 264 -8.30 -47.05 -33.42
C THR A 264 -9.79 -47.13 -33.66
#